data_AF-A0A6L5WJS0-F1
#
_entry.id   AF-A0A6L5WJS0-F1
#
_cell.length_a   1.000
_cell.length_b   1.000
_cell.length_c   1.000
_cell.angle_alpha   90.00
_cell.angle_beta   90.00
_cell.angle_gamma   90.00
#
_symmetry.space_group_name_H-M   'P 1'
#
loop_
_entity.id
_entity.type
_entity.pdbx_description
1 polymer ?
#
loop_
_entity_poly.entity_id
_entity_poly.type
_entity_poly.pdbx_seq_one_letter_code
_entity_poly.pdbx_strand_id
1 'polypeptide(L)'
;MLNIILGPPRSGKTYKAVKIIYDEYQLYKENKSKYRFIYTNINGLKFDEFEGFVKKFDKLDFLEAVNQENLLNKRHETSFIDVGDDYDSYALKNGIYEDYHHSLIILDEAYNVFDKKFNDSLGRFLSYHGHFGIDIYFILQSKRQTNREYLVHTELMYFAQPSGKRILSKIFRYKIYSTCDLKRDNLIKTENLKFDKKISDLYSSGSKQIYKSYATSKIIFLIFFIIFSYFLYQFLKPNSTNENLNQPAKVDLNDTNSSRISSSKNIIDSDIKYDIFSLNKSYFKVTCFSSSCKFRGYNLDLALNSFLEVLATSNCYIFLMDKKSVNYIDYYASCPMEFQKFLKILENTKQGVHNETFTENNFIGSTFR
;
A
#
# COMPACT_ATOMS: atom_id res chain seq x y z
N MET A 1 13.02 -5.32 -23.26
CA MET A 1 12.66 -4.96 -21.87
C MET A 1 11.14 -4.93 -21.68
N LEU A 2 10.63 -5.59 -20.62
CA LEU A 2 9.23 -5.50 -20.18
C LEU A 2 9.11 -4.62 -18.92
N ASN A 3 8.26 -3.60 -19.00
CA ASN A 3 7.94 -2.70 -17.90
C ASN A 3 6.46 -2.76 -17.54
N ILE A 4 6.12 -2.48 -16.28
CA ILE A 4 4.74 -2.42 -15.81
C ILE A 4 4.42 -1.04 -15.27
N ILE A 5 3.30 -0.45 -15.67
CA ILE A 5 2.67 0.70 -15.02
C ILE A 5 1.43 0.20 -14.25
N LEU A 6 1.54 0.13 -12.92
CA LEU A 6 0.52 -0.46 -12.04
C LEU A 6 -0.15 0.61 -11.16
N GLY A 7 -1.44 0.45 -10.87
CA GLY A 7 -2.14 1.29 -9.90
C GLY A 7 -3.65 1.38 -10.14
N PRO A 8 -4.43 1.88 -9.18
CA PRO A 8 -5.89 1.89 -9.30
C PRO A 8 -6.38 2.80 -10.44
N PRO A 9 -7.67 2.74 -10.81
CA PRO A 9 -8.29 3.72 -11.70
C PRO A 9 -7.98 5.16 -11.26
N ARG A 10 -7.77 6.06 -12.23
CA ARG A 10 -7.46 7.49 -12.01
C ARG A 10 -6.14 7.78 -11.27
N SER A 11 -5.26 6.80 -11.10
CA SER A 11 -3.91 7.02 -10.51
C SER A 11 -2.90 7.65 -11.47
N GLY A 12 -3.29 7.98 -12.72
CA GLY A 12 -2.40 8.61 -13.70
C GLY A 12 -1.52 7.62 -14.47
N LYS A 13 -1.88 6.33 -14.53
CA LYS A 13 -1.14 5.34 -15.31
C LYS A 13 -1.06 5.71 -16.79
N THR A 14 -2.22 5.93 -17.41
CA THR A 14 -2.34 6.34 -18.82
C THR A 14 -1.58 7.63 -19.08
N TYR A 15 -1.63 8.60 -18.16
CA TYR A 15 -0.85 9.84 -18.28
C TYR A 15 0.67 9.58 -18.35
N LYS A 16 1.21 8.68 -17.52
CA LYS A 16 2.64 8.29 -17.60
C LYS A 16 2.96 7.61 -18.93
N ALA A 17 2.08 6.72 -19.40
CA ALA A 17 2.25 6.05 -20.68
C ALA A 17 2.27 7.05 -21.86
N VAL A 18 1.31 7.98 -21.90
CA VAL A 18 1.28 9.03 -22.93
C VAL A 18 2.48 9.97 -22.83
N LYS A 19 2.99 10.25 -21.62
CA LYS A 19 4.25 10.99 -21.45
C LYS A 19 5.43 10.24 -22.06
N ILE A 20 5.53 8.92 -21.86
CA ILE A 20 6.58 8.09 -22.48
C ILE A 20 6.48 8.15 -24.00
N ILE A 21 5.27 7.99 -24.55
CA ILE A 21 5.02 8.10 -26.01
C ILE A 21 5.48 9.47 -26.52
N TYR A 22 5.08 10.54 -25.85
CA TYR A 22 5.42 11.90 -26.25
C TYR A 22 6.93 12.15 -26.21
N ASP A 23 7.61 11.71 -25.15
CA ASP A 23 9.06 11.89 -25.00
C ASP A 23 9.83 11.13 -26.09
N GLU A 24 9.41 9.91 -26.38
CA GLU A 24 10.00 9.12 -27.46
C GLU A 24 9.72 9.73 -28.83
N TYR A 25 8.52 10.29 -29.03
CA TYR A 25 8.20 11.04 -30.24
C TYR A 25 9.10 12.27 -30.39
N GLN A 26 9.42 13.01 -29.32
CA GLN A 26 10.38 14.10 -29.41
C GLN A 26 11.77 13.60 -29.85
N LEU A 27 12.22 12.45 -29.33
CA LEU A 27 13.47 11.82 -29.79
C LEU A 27 13.40 11.39 -31.26
N TYR A 28 12.25 10.91 -31.73
CA TYR A 28 12.02 10.58 -33.13
C TYR A 28 12.16 11.83 -34.02
N LYS A 29 11.57 12.98 -33.64
CA LYS A 29 11.74 14.24 -34.39
C LYS A 29 13.20 14.69 -34.47
N GLU A 30 14.01 14.30 -33.49
CA GLU A 30 15.45 14.58 -33.43
C GLU A 30 16.32 13.48 -34.09
N ASN A 31 15.73 12.44 -34.69
CA ASN A 31 16.41 11.25 -35.21
C ASN A 31 17.28 10.52 -34.16
N LYS A 32 16.86 10.56 -32.89
CA LYS A 32 17.54 9.92 -31.74
C LYS A 32 16.73 8.76 -31.14
N SER A 33 15.48 8.57 -31.58
CA SER A 33 14.70 7.43 -31.13
C SER A 33 15.35 6.15 -31.60
N LYS A 34 15.42 5.16 -30.70
CA LYS A 34 15.87 3.80 -31.05
C LYS A 34 14.75 2.96 -31.67
N TYR A 35 13.51 3.46 -31.66
CA TYR A 35 12.36 2.71 -32.15
C TYR A 35 11.96 3.16 -33.55
N ARG A 36 11.49 2.19 -34.35
CA ARG A 36 10.85 2.41 -35.65
C ARG A 36 9.43 2.92 -35.47
N PHE A 37 8.66 2.30 -34.59
CA PHE A 37 7.26 2.64 -34.30
C PHE A 37 6.91 2.39 -32.84
N ILE A 38 5.84 3.04 -32.39
CA ILE A 38 5.17 2.74 -31.11
C ILE A 38 3.79 2.16 -31.41
N TYR A 39 3.46 0.99 -30.86
CA TYR A 39 2.14 0.38 -30.96
C TYR A 39 1.38 0.52 -29.65
N THR A 40 0.15 1.04 -29.69
CA THR A 40 -0.66 1.16 -28.47
C THR A 40 -2.16 1.05 -28.70
N ASN A 41 -2.87 0.51 -27.71
CA ASN A 41 -4.32 0.46 -27.64
C ASN A 41 -4.91 1.47 -26.63
N ILE A 42 -4.14 2.49 -26.20
CA ILE A 42 -4.65 3.54 -25.31
C ILE A 42 -5.85 4.22 -25.96
N ASN A 43 -7.01 4.09 -25.30
CA ASN A 43 -8.25 4.64 -25.83
C ASN A 43 -8.24 6.17 -25.81
N GLY A 44 -8.73 6.78 -26.90
CA GLY A 44 -8.84 8.22 -27.05
C GLY A 44 -7.51 8.95 -27.30
N LEU A 45 -6.42 8.24 -27.57
CA LEU A 45 -5.16 8.82 -28.05
C LEU A 45 -5.35 9.43 -29.45
N LYS A 46 -4.83 10.64 -29.67
CA LYS A 46 -4.85 11.32 -30.97
C LYS A 46 -3.65 10.89 -31.81
N PHE A 47 -3.80 9.79 -32.56
CA PHE A 47 -2.71 9.23 -33.39
C PHE A 47 -2.17 10.21 -34.44
N ASP A 48 -3.04 11.09 -34.97
CA ASP A 48 -2.68 12.07 -36.01
C ASP A 48 -1.62 13.09 -35.56
N GLU A 49 -1.45 13.30 -34.24
CA GLU A 49 -0.46 14.22 -33.66
C GLU A 49 0.99 13.67 -33.72
N PHE A 50 1.16 12.41 -34.11
CA PHE A 50 2.44 11.69 -34.05
C PHE A 50 3.05 11.35 -35.42
N GLU A 51 2.60 11.98 -36.51
CA GLU A 51 3.23 11.87 -37.84
C GLU A 51 3.45 10.40 -38.29
N GLY A 52 2.55 9.49 -37.91
CA GLY A 52 2.62 8.06 -38.23
C GLY A 52 3.61 7.23 -37.39
N PHE A 53 4.39 7.86 -36.50
CA PHE A 53 5.32 7.18 -35.59
C PHE A 53 4.61 6.31 -34.54
N VAL A 54 3.44 6.76 -34.09
CA VAL A 54 2.58 6.03 -33.15
C VAL A 54 1.42 5.43 -33.91
N LYS A 55 1.26 4.10 -33.79
CA LYS A 55 0.26 3.30 -34.48
C LYS A 55 -0.69 2.64 -33.49
N LYS A 56 -1.92 2.40 -33.96
CA LYS A 56 -2.90 1.62 -33.19
C LYS A 56 -2.43 0.17 -33.12
N PHE A 57 -2.42 -0.39 -31.93
CA PHE A 57 -2.13 -1.80 -31.72
C PHE A 57 -3.30 -2.65 -32.21
N ASP A 58 -3.02 -3.60 -33.10
CA ASP A 58 -3.96 -4.63 -33.52
C ASP A 58 -3.66 -5.93 -32.77
N LYS A 59 -4.63 -6.38 -31.99
CA LYS A 59 -4.49 -7.59 -31.18
C LYS A 59 -4.41 -8.85 -32.04
N LEU A 60 -5.17 -8.93 -33.13
CA LEU A 60 -5.23 -10.15 -33.94
C LEU A 60 -3.93 -10.35 -34.70
N ASP A 61 -3.46 -9.29 -35.35
CA ASP A 61 -2.16 -9.25 -36.04
C ASP A 61 -1.01 -9.62 -35.09
N PHE A 62 -0.96 -8.99 -33.90
CA PHE A 62 0.04 -9.33 -32.89
C PHE A 62 0.01 -10.81 -32.48
N LEU A 63 -1.20 -11.36 -32.22
CA LEU A 63 -1.34 -12.76 -31.84
C LEU A 63 -0.96 -13.72 -32.97
N GLU A 64 -1.20 -13.35 -34.22
CA GLU A 64 -0.76 -14.12 -35.37
C GLU A 64 0.76 -14.17 -35.44
N ALA A 65 1.44 -13.02 -35.36
CA ALA A 65 2.90 -12.94 -35.36
C ALA A 65 3.52 -13.76 -34.21
N VAL A 66 2.93 -13.68 -33.01
CA VAL A 66 3.36 -14.47 -31.84
C VAL A 66 3.21 -15.98 -32.07
N ASN A 67 2.13 -16.41 -32.71
CA ASN A 67 1.93 -17.83 -33.01
C ASN A 67 2.85 -18.31 -34.14
N GLN A 68 3.13 -17.48 -35.14
CA GLN A 68 4.08 -17.79 -36.21
C GLN A 68 5.49 -18.01 -35.65
N GLU A 69 5.95 -17.14 -34.75
CA GLU A 69 7.25 -17.31 -34.08
C GLU A 69 7.29 -18.59 -33.24
N ASN A 70 6.28 -18.84 -32.41
CA ASN A 70 6.25 -20.03 -31.57
C ASN A 70 6.21 -21.33 -32.41
N LEU A 71 5.48 -21.33 -33.52
CA LEU A 71 5.45 -22.46 -34.44
C LEU A 71 6.81 -22.68 -35.10
N LEU A 72 7.48 -21.60 -35.51
CA LEU A 72 8.82 -21.68 -36.08
C LEU A 72 9.83 -22.23 -35.06
N ASN A 73 9.78 -21.73 -33.83
CA ASN A 73 10.62 -22.21 -32.72
C ASN A 73 10.41 -23.70 -32.46
N LYS A 74 9.16 -24.18 -32.41
CA LYS A 74 8.86 -25.61 -32.22
C LYS A 74 9.37 -26.50 -33.34
N ARG A 75 9.36 -26.02 -34.58
CA ARG A 75 9.95 -26.76 -35.72
C ARG A 75 11.47 -26.82 -35.61
N HIS A 76 12.11 -25.75 -35.14
CA HIS A 76 13.54 -25.73 -34.88
C HIS A 76 13.91 -26.69 -33.74
N GLU A 77 13.21 -26.66 -32.61
CA GLU A 77 13.45 -27.54 -31.46
C GLU A 77 13.27 -29.03 -31.77
N THR A 78 12.38 -29.36 -32.72
CA THR A 78 12.17 -30.74 -33.18
C THR A 78 13.11 -31.15 -34.32
N SER A 79 14.05 -30.28 -34.71
CA SER A 79 14.96 -30.47 -35.85
C SER A 79 14.23 -30.74 -37.18
N PHE A 80 12.99 -30.27 -37.30
CA PHE A 80 12.19 -30.37 -38.53
C PHE A 80 12.65 -29.35 -39.57
N ILE A 81 13.25 -28.25 -39.13
CA ILE A 81 13.91 -27.26 -39.99
C ILE A 81 15.38 -27.15 -39.59
N ASP A 82 16.25 -27.00 -40.60
CA ASP A 82 17.65 -26.65 -40.41
C ASP A 82 17.77 -25.12 -40.49
N VAL A 83 18.01 -24.49 -39.34
CA VAL A 83 18.18 -23.03 -39.22
C VAL A 83 19.65 -22.60 -39.24
N GLY A 84 20.59 -23.54 -39.39
CA GLY A 84 22.01 -23.29 -39.21
C GLY A 84 22.37 -22.88 -37.77
N ASP A 85 23.40 -22.06 -37.62
CA ASP A 85 23.93 -21.67 -36.31
C ASP A 85 23.17 -20.52 -35.63
N ASP A 86 22.30 -19.80 -36.35
CA ASP A 86 21.62 -18.59 -35.85
C ASP A 86 20.12 -18.57 -36.18
N TYR A 87 19.33 -18.99 -35.17
CA TYR A 87 17.88 -18.95 -35.22
C TYR A 87 17.32 -17.52 -35.39
N ASP A 88 17.96 -16.49 -34.84
CA ASP A 88 17.45 -15.11 -34.90
C ASP A 88 17.52 -14.58 -36.32
N SER A 89 18.69 -14.71 -36.94
CA SER A 89 18.87 -14.35 -38.35
C SER A 89 17.91 -15.11 -39.26
N TYR A 90 17.66 -16.39 -38.97
CA TYR A 90 16.68 -17.18 -39.71
C TYR A 90 15.26 -16.64 -39.52
N ALA A 91 14.83 -16.40 -38.28
CA ALA A 91 13.49 -15.90 -37.96
C ALA A 91 13.24 -14.52 -38.61
N LEU A 92 14.21 -13.60 -38.53
CA LEU A 92 14.16 -12.29 -39.18
C LEU A 92 13.96 -12.39 -40.69
N LYS A 93 14.73 -13.27 -41.36
CA LYS A 93 14.60 -13.51 -42.82
C LYS A 93 13.25 -14.11 -43.20
N ASN A 94 12.59 -14.83 -42.28
CA ASN A 94 11.27 -15.40 -42.47
C ASN A 94 10.13 -14.44 -42.10
N GLY A 95 10.43 -13.15 -41.87
CA GLY A 95 9.43 -12.11 -41.62
C GLY A 95 8.81 -12.15 -40.22
N ILE A 96 9.39 -12.92 -39.29
CA ILE A 96 8.87 -13.01 -37.92
C ILE A 96 8.92 -11.63 -37.26
N TYR A 97 7.76 -11.12 -36.84
CA TYR A 97 7.60 -9.79 -36.24
C TYR A 97 8.03 -8.61 -37.13
N GLU A 98 8.02 -8.74 -38.45
CA GLU A 98 8.52 -7.69 -39.38
C GLU A 98 7.94 -6.29 -39.10
N ASP A 99 6.67 -6.21 -38.73
CA ASP A 99 6.01 -4.94 -38.36
C ASP A 99 6.38 -4.41 -36.98
N TYR A 100 6.86 -5.28 -36.10
CA TYR A 100 7.17 -4.98 -34.70
C TYR A 100 8.68 -4.84 -34.44
N HIS A 101 9.57 -5.11 -35.40
CA HIS A 101 11.02 -4.95 -35.19
C HIS A 101 11.37 -3.55 -34.71
N HIS A 102 12.24 -3.49 -33.70
CA HIS A 102 12.66 -2.24 -33.07
C HIS A 102 11.47 -1.35 -32.67
N SER A 103 10.42 -1.92 -32.09
CA SER A 103 9.22 -1.15 -31.69
C SER A 103 9.02 -1.09 -30.19
N LEU A 104 8.23 -0.11 -29.76
CA LEU A 104 7.74 -0.01 -28.39
C LEU A 104 6.24 -0.35 -28.36
N ILE A 105 5.87 -1.42 -27.66
CA ILE A 105 4.47 -1.84 -27.50
C ILE A 105 3.96 -1.39 -26.13
N ILE A 106 2.93 -0.54 -26.10
CA ILE A 106 2.32 -0.02 -24.86
C ILE A 106 0.87 -0.45 -24.79
N LEU A 107 0.57 -1.40 -23.90
CA LEU A 107 -0.75 -1.99 -23.77
C LEU A 107 -1.51 -1.44 -22.56
N ASP A 108 -2.55 -0.64 -22.81
CA ASP A 108 -3.56 -0.32 -21.82
C ASP A 108 -4.47 -1.52 -21.54
N GLU A 109 -4.72 -1.75 -20.26
CA GLU A 109 -5.40 -2.95 -19.75
C GLU A 109 -4.84 -4.22 -20.39
N ALA A 110 -3.53 -4.43 -20.21
CA ALA A 110 -2.76 -5.49 -20.88
C ALA A 110 -3.33 -6.91 -20.68
N TYR A 111 -4.17 -7.11 -19.64
CA TYR A 111 -4.91 -8.36 -19.44
C TYR A 111 -5.87 -8.72 -20.58
N ASN A 112 -6.21 -7.79 -21.47
CA ASN A 112 -6.98 -8.09 -22.68
C ASN A 112 -6.18 -8.91 -23.70
N VAL A 113 -4.86 -8.95 -23.59
CA VAL A 113 -3.95 -9.77 -24.41
C VAL A 113 -3.32 -10.87 -23.55
N PHE A 114 -2.76 -10.48 -22.40
CA PHE A 114 -2.10 -11.36 -21.43
C PHE A 114 -3.03 -11.62 -20.25
N ASP A 115 -4.04 -12.47 -20.45
CA ASP A 115 -5.06 -12.75 -19.45
C ASP A 115 -4.55 -13.65 -18.30
N LYS A 116 -5.46 -14.21 -17.50
CA LYS A 116 -5.11 -15.09 -16.37
C LYS A 116 -4.69 -16.49 -16.81
N LYS A 117 -5.12 -16.95 -17.97
CA LYS A 117 -4.75 -18.23 -18.54
C LYS A 117 -3.40 -18.07 -19.23
N PHE A 118 -2.45 -18.92 -18.84
CA PHE A 118 -1.16 -18.93 -19.50
C PHE A 118 -1.29 -19.50 -20.91
N ASN A 119 -0.57 -18.92 -21.84
CA ASN A 119 -0.46 -19.29 -23.24
C ASN A 119 1.03 -19.34 -23.57
N ASP A 120 1.48 -20.50 -24.04
CA ASP A 120 2.90 -20.75 -24.27
C ASP A 120 3.50 -19.84 -25.33
N SER A 121 2.76 -19.49 -26.39
CA SER A 121 3.23 -18.56 -27.42
C SER A 121 3.47 -17.16 -26.84
N LEU A 122 2.55 -16.66 -26.01
CA LEU A 122 2.71 -15.37 -25.34
C LEU A 122 3.84 -15.39 -24.30
N GLY A 123 3.99 -16.51 -23.59
CA GLY A 123 5.11 -16.74 -22.67
C GLY A 123 6.45 -16.70 -23.40
N ARG A 124 6.55 -17.44 -24.52
CA ARG A 124 7.73 -17.45 -25.41
C ARG A 124 8.04 -16.05 -25.91
N PHE A 125 7.05 -15.33 -26.41
CA PHE A 125 7.21 -13.94 -26.82
C PHE A 125 7.83 -13.08 -25.71
N LEU A 126 7.29 -13.11 -24.48
CA LEU A 126 7.85 -12.32 -23.37
C LEU A 126 9.25 -12.76 -22.92
N SER A 127 9.64 -14.00 -23.19
CA SER A 127 11.01 -14.46 -22.96
C SER A 127 12.00 -14.00 -24.05
N TYR A 128 11.51 -13.71 -25.27
CA TYR A 128 12.36 -13.64 -26.46
C TYR A 128 12.28 -12.31 -27.24
N HIS A 129 11.29 -11.46 -26.95
CA HIS A 129 11.03 -10.22 -27.67
C HIS A 129 12.23 -9.25 -27.78
N GLY A 130 13.18 -9.33 -26.84
CA GLY A 130 14.40 -8.52 -26.85
C GLY A 130 15.30 -8.77 -28.07
N HIS A 131 15.32 -9.99 -28.61
CA HIS A 131 16.09 -10.35 -29.80
C HIS A 131 15.61 -9.61 -31.06
N PHE A 132 14.33 -9.21 -31.08
CA PHE A 132 13.72 -8.43 -32.16
C PHE A 132 13.74 -6.91 -31.90
N GLY A 133 14.42 -6.47 -30.83
CA GLY A 133 14.45 -5.07 -30.42
C GLY A 133 13.11 -4.54 -29.94
N ILE A 134 12.19 -5.41 -29.51
CA ILE A 134 10.87 -5.01 -29.04
C ILE A 134 10.95 -4.66 -27.56
N ASP A 135 10.45 -3.50 -27.16
CA ASP A 135 10.23 -3.14 -25.77
C ASP A 135 8.74 -3.03 -25.45
N ILE A 136 8.37 -3.31 -24.20
CA ILE A 136 6.97 -3.51 -23.83
C ILE A 136 6.63 -2.76 -22.54
N TYR A 137 5.48 -2.09 -22.51
CA TYR A 137 4.86 -1.58 -21.29
C TYR A 137 3.47 -2.18 -21.11
N PHE A 138 3.27 -2.87 -20.00
CA PHE A 138 1.94 -3.27 -19.54
C PHE A 138 1.36 -2.22 -18.60
N ILE A 139 0.18 -1.70 -18.92
CA ILE A 139 -0.60 -0.90 -17.99
C ILE A 139 -1.66 -1.80 -17.36
N LEU A 140 -1.62 -1.90 -16.03
CA LEU A 140 -2.52 -2.79 -15.27
C LEU A 140 -3.14 -2.04 -14.09
N GLN A 141 -4.38 -2.39 -13.73
CA GLN A 141 -4.96 -1.91 -12.47
C GLN A 141 -4.48 -2.74 -11.28
N SER A 142 -4.34 -4.05 -11.50
CA SER A 142 -3.89 -5.02 -10.51
C SER A 142 -3.09 -6.13 -11.19
N LYS A 143 -2.01 -6.60 -10.53
CA LYS A 143 -1.25 -7.78 -10.98
C LYS A 143 -2.13 -9.03 -11.10
N ARG A 144 -3.23 -9.09 -10.35
CA ARG A 144 -4.17 -10.23 -10.34
C ARG A 144 -4.99 -10.37 -11.63
N GLN A 145 -4.94 -9.39 -12.53
CA GLN A 145 -5.69 -9.45 -13.79
C GLN A 145 -4.98 -10.27 -14.87
N THR A 146 -3.68 -10.54 -14.67
CA THR A 146 -2.79 -11.23 -15.60
C THR A 146 -2.16 -12.43 -14.91
N ASN A 147 -1.81 -13.47 -15.67
CA ASN A 147 -1.08 -14.62 -15.14
C ASN A 147 0.28 -14.17 -14.54
N ARG A 148 0.66 -14.74 -13.40
CA ARG A 148 1.90 -14.38 -12.71
C ARG A 148 3.15 -14.66 -13.55
N GLU A 149 3.13 -15.70 -14.36
CA GLU A 149 4.29 -16.13 -15.18
C GLU A 149 4.68 -15.05 -16.19
N TYR A 150 3.72 -14.38 -16.83
CA TYR A 150 4.00 -13.24 -17.69
C TYR A 150 4.70 -12.09 -16.95
N LEU A 151 4.38 -11.88 -15.67
CA LEU A 151 4.94 -10.77 -14.89
C LEU A 151 6.36 -11.07 -14.37
N VAL A 152 6.85 -12.31 -14.48
CA VAL A 152 8.21 -12.67 -14.05
C VAL A 152 9.27 -11.96 -14.90
N HIS A 153 8.97 -11.68 -16.17
CA HIS A 153 9.86 -10.98 -17.10
C HIS A 153 9.95 -9.46 -16.86
N THR A 154 9.31 -8.94 -15.80
CA THR A 154 9.30 -7.49 -15.52
C THR A 154 10.66 -7.00 -15.05
N GLU A 155 11.19 -6.00 -15.75
CA GLU A 155 12.41 -5.29 -15.37
C GLU A 155 12.12 -4.13 -14.43
N LEU A 156 11.17 -3.25 -14.78
CA LEU A 156 10.75 -2.15 -13.90
C LEU A 156 9.24 -2.12 -13.73
N MET A 157 8.80 -1.89 -12.49
CA MET A 157 7.40 -1.63 -12.17
C MET A 157 7.22 -0.21 -11.61
N TYR A 158 6.47 0.61 -12.35
CA TYR A 158 6.03 1.94 -11.97
C TYR A 158 4.67 1.86 -11.25
N PHE A 159 4.69 1.89 -9.92
CA PHE A 159 3.48 1.89 -9.11
C PHE A 159 2.93 3.31 -8.88
N ALA A 160 1.87 3.65 -9.60
CA ALA A 160 1.17 4.92 -9.57
C ALA A 160 0.35 5.10 -8.29
N GLN A 161 0.65 6.15 -7.52
CA GLN A 161 -0.07 6.44 -6.29
C GLN A 161 -1.50 6.93 -6.57
N PRO A 162 -2.51 6.44 -5.81
CA PRO A 162 -3.88 6.91 -5.91
C PRO A 162 -3.98 8.42 -5.68
N SER A 163 -4.92 9.08 -6.36
CA SER A 163 -5.15 10.53 -6.26
C SER A 163 -5.37 11.00 -4.81
N GLY A 164 -6.11 10.25 -4.00
CA GLY A 164 -6.39 10.58 -2.60
C GLY A 164 -5.15 10.62 -1.69
N LYS A 165 -4.05 9.98 -2.08
CA LYS A 165 -2.77 10.00 -1.33
C LYS A 165 -1.82 11.11 -1.78
N ARG A 166 -2.15 11.83 -2.86
CA ARG A 166 -1.31 12.92 -3.34
C ARG A 166 -1.52 14.12 -2.45
N ILE A 167 -0.49 14.92 -2.22
CA ILE A 167 -0.65 16.24 -1.59
C ILE A 167 -1.07 17.20 -2.70
N LEU A 168 -0.28 17.35 -3.75
CA LEU A 168 -0.60 18.20 -4.88
C LEU A 168 -1.32 17.40 -5.97
N SER A 169 -2.54 17.78 -6.34
CA SER A 169 -3.35 17.06 -7.35
C SER A 169 -2.71 17.05 -8.74
N LYS A 170 -1.93 18.10 -9.07
CA LYS A 170 -1.16 18.25 -10.31
C LYS A 170 0.16 17.45 -10.33
N ILE A 171 0.50 16.71 -9.27
CA ILE A 171 1.73 15.91 -9.23
C ILE A 171 1.36 14.43 -9.12
N PHE A 172 1.63 13.69 -10.19
CA PHE A 172 1.52 12.23 -10.19
C PHE A 172 2.78 11.63 -9.57
N ARG A 173 2.61 10.78 -8.57
CA ARG A 173 3.72 10.13 -7.87
C ARG A 173 3.79 8.66 -8.22
N TYR A 174 4.95 8.18 -8.64
CA TYR A 174 5.21 6.79 -9.00
C TYR A 174 6.34 6.24 -8.13
N LYS A 175 6.12 5.06 -7.53
CA LYS A 175 7.20 4.30 -6.90
C LYS A 175 7.73 3.30 -7.91
N ILE A 176 9.03 3.30 -8.15
CA ILE A 176 9.66 2.46 -9.17
C ILE A 176 10.34 1.29 -8.46
N TYR A 177 10.00 0.07 -8.87
CA TYR A 177 10.55 -1.16 -8.32
C TYR A 177 11.34 -1.91 -9.40
N SER A 178 12.39 -2.63 -9.01
CA SER A 178 13.25 -3.46 -9.88
C SER A 178 12.63 -4.81 -10.29
N THR A 179 11.42 -5.10 -9.81
CA THR A 179 10.66 -6.31 -10.14
C THR A 179 9.17 -6.00 -10.05
N CYS A 180 8.31 -6.97 -10.38
CA CYS A 180 6.87 -6.82 -10.17
C CYS A 180 6.44 -6.86 -8.69
N ASP A 181 7.35 -7.05 -7.73
CA ASP A 181 7.02 -7.17 -6.30
C ASP A 181 7.18 -5.85 -5.53
N LEU A 182 6.13 -5.47 -4.80
CA LEU A 182 6.03 -4.24 -4.00
C LEU A 182 6.80 -4.31 -2.66
N LYS A 183 7.91 -5.05 -2.62
CA LYS A 183 8.79 -5.14 -1.45
C LYS A 183 9.65 -3.89 -1.35
N ARG A 184 9.99 -3.48 -0.12
CA ARG A 184 10.81 -2.29 0.11
C ARG A 184 12.20 -2.42 -0.50
N ASP A 185 12.77 -3.61 -0.45
CA ASP A 185 14.13 -3.88 -0.97
C ASP A 185 14.21 -3.76 -2.49
N ASN A 186 13.07 -3.92 -3.18
CA ASN A 186 12.97 -3.73 -4.62
C ASN A 186 12.72 -2.27 -5.00
N LEU A 187 12.44 -1.37 -4.05
CA LEU A 187 12.14 0.03 -4.34
C LEU A 187 13.42 0.76 -4.76
N ILE A 188 13.50 1.13 -6.03
CA ILE A 188 14.61 1.89 -6.59
C ILE A 188 14.48 3.36 -6.20
N LYS A 189 13.35 3.99 -6.58
CA LYS A 189 13.12 5.42 -6.35
C LYS A 189 11.66 5.78 -6.36
N THR A 190 11.38 7.02 -5.94
CA THR A 190 10.08 7.66 -6.16
C THR A 190 10.26 8.77 -7.19
N GLU A 191 9.45 8.74 -8.24
CA GLU A 191 9.38 9.79 -9.26
C GLU A 191 8.11 10.64 -9.07
N ASN A 192 8.24 11.95 -9.23
CA ASN A 192 7.13 12.88 -9.25
C ASN A 192 7.03 13.50 -10.64
N LEU A 193 5.91 13.28 -11.32
CA LEU A 193 5.62 13.81 -12.65
C LEU A 193 4.60 14.93 -12.53
N LYS A 194 4.98 16.14 -12.96
CA LYS A 194 4.05 17.28 -13.01
C LYS A 194 3.06 17.10 -14.16
N PHE A 195 1.82 17.49 -13.92
CA PHE A 195 0.80 17.59 -14.95
C PHE A 195 1.19 18.66 -15.96
N ASP A 196 1.17 18.26 -17.22
CA ASP A 196 1.40 19.07 -18.40
C ASP A 196 0.16 18.96 -19.28
N LYS A 197 -0.37 20.12 -19.64
CA LYS A 197 -1.56 20.23 -20.47
C LYS A 197 -1.30 19.65 -21.87
N LYS A 198 -0.10 19.85 -22.44
CA LYS A 198 0.25 19.31 -23.77
C LYS A 198 0.06 17.80 -23.81
N ILE A 199 0.53 17.11 -22.77
CA ILE A 199 0.40 15.65 -22.65
C ILE A 199 -1.04 15.23 -22.44
N SER A 200 -1.78 15.95 -21.59
CA SER A 200 -3.19 15.67 -21.35
C SER A 200 -4.07 15.91 -22.58
N ASP A 201 -3.68 16.83 -23.47
CA ASP A 201 -4.45 17.16 -24.67
C ASP A 201 -4.26 16.12 -25.79
N LEU A 202 -3.23 15.25 -25.69
CA LEU A 202 -2.98 14.15 -26.63
C LEU A 202 -3.93 12.96 -26.45
N TYR A 203 -4.66 12.88 -25.34
CA TYR A 203 -5.60 11.77 -25.12
C TYR A 203 -6.85 12.17 -24.33
N SER A 204 -7.97 11.52 -24.63
CA SER A 204 -9.22 11.75 -23.90
C SER A 204 -9.31 10.87 -22.66
N SER A 205 -9.11 11.47 -21.47
CA SER A 205 -9.45 10.78 -20.21
C SER A 205 -10.94 10.93 -19.92
N GLY A 206 -11.60 9.85 -19.45
CA GLY A 206 -13.05 9.81 -19.15
C GLY A 206 -13.54 10.78 -18.07
N SER A 207 -12.69 11.65 -17.53
CA SER A 207 -13.07 12.77 -16.67
C SER A 207 -12.10 13.93 -16.83
N LYS A 208 -12.57 15.11 -17.28
CA LYS A 208 -11.78 16.36 -17.35
C LYS A 208 -11.48 16.98 -15.97
N GLN A 209 -11.97 16.39 -14.88
CA GLN A 209 -11.86 16.94 -13.53
C GLN A 209 -10.60 16.44 -12.82
N ILE A 210 -9.76 17.39 -12.38
CA ILE A 210 -8.65 17.11 -11.47
C ILE A 210 -9.24 16.87 -10.08
N TYR A 211 -9.26 15.62 -9.63
CA TYR A 211 -9.77 15.25 -8.31
C TYR A 211 -8.95 15.91 -7.20
N LYS A 212 -9.64 16.61 -6.29
CA LYS A 212 -9.03 17.25 -5.12
C LYS A 212 -8.36 16.20 -4.23
N SER A 213 -7.21 16.54 -3.66
CA SER A 213 -6.54 15.68 -2.70
C SER A 213 -7.30 15.65 -1.38
N TYR A 214 -7.51 14.44 -0.84
CA TYR A 214 -8.06 14.25 0.50
C TYR A 214 -7.03 14.59 1.59
N ALA A 215 -5.73 14.51 1.29
CA ALA A 215 -4.66 14.86 2.22
C ALA A 215 -4.54 16.38 2.41
N THR A 216 -4.76 17.18 1.34
CA THR A 216 -4.63 18.65 1.43
C THR A 216 -5.62 19.30 2.37
N SER A 217 -6.87 18.83 2.44
CA SER A 217 -7.86 19.43 3.34
C SER A 217 -7.46 19.25 4.81
N LYS A 218 -6.88 18.10 5.17
CA LYS A 218 -6.40 17.82 6.53
C LYS A 218 -5.16 18.63 6.90
N ILE A 219 -4.24 18.85 5.97
CA ILE A 219 -3.03 19.64 6.20
C ILE A 219 -3.38 21.10 6.44
N ILE A 220 -4.30 21.67 5.65
CA ILE A 220 -4.75 23.06 5.82
C ILE A 220 -5.42 23.24 7.19
N PHE A 221 -6.27 22.30 7.60
CA PHE A 221 -6.88 22.33 8.93
C PHE A 221 -5.85 22.28 10.07
N LEU A 222 -4.81 21.44 9.93
CA LEU A 222 -3.73 21.35 10.91
C LEU A 222 -2.92 22.65 10.99
N ILE A 223 -2.59 23.28 9.86
CA ILE A 223 -1.91 24.59 9.83
C ILE A 223 -2.78 25.66 10.49
N PHE A 224 -4.08 25.69 10.17
CA PHE A 224 -5.02 26.62 10.80
C PHE A 224 -5.09 26.39 12.32
N PHE A 225 -5.12 25.13 12.77
CA PHE A 225 -5.12 24.80 14.19
C PHE A 225 -3.85 25.26 14.89
N ILE A 226 -2.66 25.06 14.29
CA ILE A 226 -1.39 25.53 14.85
C ILE A 226 -1.37 27.06 14.98
N ILE A 227 -1.81 27.78 13.94
CA ILE A 227 -1.89 29.24 13.94
C ILE A 227 -2.88 29.72 15.00
N PHE A 228 -4.06 29.10 15.06
CA PHE A 228 -5.08 29.42 16.05
C PHE A 228 -4.58 29.18 17.48
N SER A 229 -3.95 28.03 17.74
CA SER A 229 -3.35 27.73 19.05
C SER A 229 -2.25 28.73 19.42
N TYR A 230 -1.44 29.19 18.46
CA TYR A 230 -0.42 30.22 18.70
C TYR A 230 -1.06 31.57 19.10
N PHE A 231 -2.07 32.02 18.36
CA PHE A 231 -2.80 33.25 18.72
C PHE A 231 -3.54 33.13 20.06
N LEU A 232 -4.15 31.97 20.34
CA LEU A 232 -4.79 31.69 21.61
C LEU A 232 -3.78 31.74 22.76
N TYR A 233 -2.59 31.16 22.58
CA TYR A 233 -1.49 31.24 23.55
C TYR A 233 -1.04 32.69 23.77
N GLN A 234 -0.88 33.47 22.69
CA GLN A 234 -0.49 34.88 22.78
C GLN A 234 -1.54 35.72 23.52
N PHE A 235 -2.83 35.42 23.32
CA PHE A 235 -3.96 36.09 23.97
C PHE A 235 -4.12 35.70 25.44
N LEU A 236 -3.85 34.44 25.79
CA LEU A 236 -3.91 33.92 27.16
C LEU A 236 -2.61 34.18 27.95
N LYS A 237 -1.54 34.66 27.31
CA LYS A 237 -0.29 34.99 27.98
C LYS A 237 -0.58 36.14 28.96
N PRO A 238 -0.40 35.94 30.29
CA PRO A 238 -0.61 37.01 31.24
C PRO A 238 0.38 38.15 30.95
N ASN A 239 -0.11 39.39 30.98
CA ASN A 239 0.74 40.57 30.91
C ASN A 239 1.64 40.54 32.14
N SER A 240 2.93 40.29 31.95
CA SER A 240 3.91 40.50 33.02
C SER A 240 4.01 42.00 33.25
N THR A 241 3.25 42.52 34.21
CA THR A 241 3.57 43.78 34.86
C THR A 241 4.96 43.63 35.47
N ASN A 242 5.88 44.49 35.02
CA ASN A 242 7.23 44.57 35.57
C ASN A 242 7.16 44.99 37.04
N GLU A 243 7.20 44.03 37.96
CA GLU A 243 7.51 44.33 39.35
C GLU A 243 9.04 44.32 39.51
N ASN A 244 9.57 45.52 39.73
CA ASN A 244 10.95 45.73 40.12
C ASN A 244 11.25 45.03 41.45
N LEU A 245 12.42 44.38 41.48
CA LEU A 245 13.10 43.83 42.64
C LEU A 245 13.09 44.79 43.85
N ASN A 246 12.76 44.27 45.03
CA ASN A 246 13.55 44.46 46.26
C ASN A 246 13.10 43.51 47.39
N GLN A 247 13.97 42.51 47.62
CA GLN A 247 14.37 41.79 48.84
C GLN A 247 13.38 41.30 49.92
N PRO A 248 13.73 40.18 50.60
CA PRO A 248 12.82 39.43 51.46
C PRO A 248 12.96 39.73 52.96
N ALA A 249 11.94 39.22 53.67
CA ALA A 249 11.90 38.79 55.06
C ALA A 249 11.76 39.86 56.15
N LYS A 250 10.63 39.77 56.88
CA LYS A 250 10.62 39.60 58.34
C LYS A 250 9.21 39.31 58.88
N VAL A 251 9.16 38.32 59.77
CA VAL A 251 8.29 38.20 60.97
C VAL A 251 6.81 37.86 60.71
N ASP A 252 6.10 37.02 61.46
CA ASP A 252 6.36 35.89 62.37
C ASP A 252 4.95 35.45 62.85
N LEU A 253 4.86 34.27 63.49
CA LEU A 253 3.80 33.83 64.42
C LEU A 253 2.48 33.25 63.89
N ASN A 254 2.42 31.91 63.97
CA ASN A 254 1.44 31.10 64.71
C ASN A 254 0.00 31.62 64.87
N ASP A 255 -1.00 30.82 64.49
CA ASP A 255 -1.76 30.10 65.52
C ASP A 255 -2.64 28.93 65.04
N THR A 256 -2.45 27.81 65.75
CA THR A 256 -3.41 26.81 66.25
C THR A 256 -4.68 26.37 65.49
N ASN A 257 -4.64 25.08 65.12
CA ASN A 257 -5.49 23.96 65.58
C ASN A 257 -7.01 23.89 65.38
N SER A 258 -7.39 22.64 65.05
CA SER A 258 -8.57 21.87 65.48
C SER A 258 -9.87 22.04 64.66
N SER A 259 -10.24 21.04 63.85
CA SER A 259 -11.11 19.88 64.18
C SER A 259 -12.60 20.27 64.13
N ARG A 260 -13.61 19.51 63.66
CA ARG A 260 -13.84 18.09 63.33
C ARG A 260 -15.31 18.01 62.81
N ILE A 261 -15.63 17.05 61.92
CA ILE A 261 -16.85 16.17 61.94
C ILE A 261 -18.21 16.89 61.65
N SER A 262 -19.22 16.41 60.91
CA SER A 262 -19.70 15.11 60.43
C SER A 262 -20.86 15.29 59.42
N SER A 263 -21.12 14.23 58.63
CA SER A 263 -22.45 13.66 58.25
C SER A 263 -23.42 14.51 57.42
N SER A 264 -24.24 13.99 56.50
CA SER A 264 -24.43 12.67 55.87
C SER A 264 -25.61 12.79 54.90
N LYS A 265 -25.66 11.91 53.90
CA LYS A 265 -26.82 11.51 53.05
C LYS A 265 -27.23 12.50 51.94
N ASN A 266 -26.86 12.26 50.68
CA ASN A 266 -27.38 11.25 49.71
C ASN A 266 -28.71 11.68 49.05
N ILE A 267 -28.68 12.05 47.76
CA ILE A 267 -29.30 11.36 46.60
C ILE A 267 -29.40 12.29 45.37
N ILE A 268 -28.64 11.94 44.32
CA ILE A 268 -28.94 11.91 42.86
C ILE A 268 -29.39 13.26 42.23
N ASP A 269 -28.70 13.86 41.26
CA ASP A 269 -28.25 13.30 39.97
C ASP A 269 -27.23 14.22 39.25
N SER A 270 -26.63 13.67 38.19
CA SER A 270 -25.84 14.32 37.13
C SER A 270 -24.38 14.68 37.40
N ASP A 271 -23.50 13.68 37.26
CA ASP A 271 -22.14 13.89 36.77
C ASP A 271 -21.56 12.57 36.23
N ILE A 272 -22.00 12.17 35.02
CA ILE A 272 -21.18 11.23 34.21
C ILE A 272 -20.10 12.08 33.55
N LYS A 273 -19.13 12.47 34.37
CA LYS A 273 -17.86 13.01 33.91
C LYS A 273 -17.05 11.82 33.41
N TYR A 274 -16.67 11.87 32.14
CA TYR A 274 -15.80 10.92 31.47
C TYR A 274 -14.46 10.78 32.20
N ASP A 275 -14.39 9.85 33.17
CA ASP A 275 -13.15 9.39 33.77
C ASP A 275 -12.70 8.11 33.06
N ILE A 276 -12.51 8.19 31.74
CA ILE A 276 -12.12 7.02 30.91
C ILE A 276 -10.65 6.63 31.14
N PHE A 277 -9.85 7.46 31.81
CA PHE A 277 -8.42 7.22 32.04
C PHE A 277 -8.05 7.36 33.51
N SER A 278 -8.47 6.37 34.32
CA SER A 278 -7.94 6.23 35.68
C SER A 278 -6.45 5.87 35.62
N LEU A 279 -5.61 6.63 36.32
CA LEU A 279 -4.14 6.45 36.41
C LEU A 279 -3.68 5.03 36.84
N ASN A 280 -4.59 4.21 37.40
CA ASN A 280 -4.29 2.88 37.95
C ASN A 280 -4.79 1.71 37.09
N LYS A 281 -5.14 1.94 35.81
CA LYS A 281 -5.58 0.88 34.89
C LYS A 281 -4.71 0.77 33.65
N SER A 282 -4.53 -0.47 33.18
CA SER A 282 -3.86 -0.81 31.93
C SER A 282 -4.89 -1.17 30.86
N TYR A 283 -4.61 -0.77 29.62
CA TYR A 283 -5.54 -0.96 28.50
C TYR A 283 -4.95 -1.95 27.49
N PHE A 284 -5.77 -2.91 27.08
CA PHE A 284 -5.36 -4.00 26.21
C PHE A 284 -6.25 -4.09 24.99
N LYS A 285 -5.62 -4.32 23.83
CA LYS A 285 -6.30 -4.76 22.61
C LYS A 285 -6.10 -6.27 22.47
N VAL A 286 -7.20 -7.00 22.37
CA VAL A 286 -7.20 -8.45 22.15
C VAL A 286 -7.93 -8.75 20.85
N THR A 287 -7.27 -9.46 19.94
CA THR A 287 -7.86 -9.86 18.66
C THR A 287 -8.23 -11.33 18.73
N CYS A 288 -9.52 -11.63 18.64
CA CYS A 288 -10.05 -12.98 18.70
C CYS A 288 -10.50 -13.46 17.31
N PHE A 289 -9.90 -14.55 16.85
CA PHE A 289 -10.32 -15.37 15.72
C PHE A 289 -11.22 -16.52 16.21
N SER A 290 -11.80 -17.29 15.29
CA SER A 290 -12.69 -18.41 15.62
C SER A 290 -12.10 -19.44 16.59
N SER A 291 -10.78 -19.64 16.59
CA SER A 291 -10.10 -20.63 17.43
C SER A 291 -9.15 -20.05 18.48
N SER A 292 -8.79 -18.76 18.41
CA SER A 292 -7.81 -18.18 19.34
C SER A 292 -7.93 -16.66 19.49
N CYS A 293 -7.60 -16.17 20.69
CA CYS A 293 -7.54 -14.78 21.10
C CYS A 293 -6.10 -14.40 21.43
N LYS A 294 -5.61 -13.34 20.78
CA LYS A 294 -4.23 -12.87 20.91
C LYS A 294 -4.18 -11.52 21.60
N PHE A 295 -3.41 -11.42 22.68
CA PHE A 295 -3.11 -10.14 23.31
C PHE A 295 -2.08 -9.38 22.49
N ARG A 296 -2.41 -8.17 22.06
CA ARG A 296 -1.46 -7.37 21.28
C ARG A 296 -0.27 -6.97 22.17
N GLY A 297 0.93 -7.42 21.79
CA GLY A 297 2.18 -7.14 22.51
C GLY A 297 2.63 -8.24 23.46
N TYR A 298 1.95 -9.40 23.47
CA TYR A 298 2.33 -10.60 24.22
C TYR A 298 2.26 -11.82 23.28
N ASN A 299 3.19 -12.76 23.41
CA ASN A 299 3.15 -14.04 22.69
C ASN A 299 2.24 -15.04 23.44
N LEU A 300 0.99 -14.63 23.68
CA LEU A 300 -0.03 -15.41 24.37
C LEU A 300 -1.27 -15.58 23.49
N ASP A 301 -1.52 -16.83 23.08
CA ASP A 301 -2.74 -17.23 22.37
C ASP A 301 -3.64 -18.04 23.32
N LEU A 302 -4.88 -17.60 23.56
CA LEU A 302 -5.85 -18.31 24.40
C LEU A 302 -7.08 -18.73 23.58
N ALA A 303 -7.74 -19.83 23.93
CA ALA A 303 -9.08 -20.10 23.40
C ALA A 303 -10.06 -19.01 23.88
N LEU A 304 -11.16 -18.78 23.15
CA LEU A 304 -12.13 -17.72 23.48
C LEU A 304 -12.66 -17.83 24.92
N ASN A 305 -13.00 -19.05 25.36
CA ASN A 305 -13.51 -19.29 26.71
C ASN A 305 -12.47 -18.96 27.78
N SER A 306 -11.22 -19.42 27.58
CA SER A 306 -10.11 -19.11 28.50
C SER A 306 -9.78 -17.62 28.54
N PHE A 307 -9.90 -16.92 27.41
CA PHE A 307 -9.75 -15.46 27.36
C PHE A 307 -10.82 -14.76 28.21
N LEU A 308 -12.10 -15.12 28.06
CA LEU A 308 -13.20 -14.53 28.80
C LEU A 308 -13.08 -14.82 30.31
N GLU A 309 -12.67 -16.03 30.68
CA GLU A 309 -12.43 -16.43 32.07
C GLU A 309 -11.27 -15.65 32.70
N VAL A 310 -10.16 -15.47 31.97
CA VAL A 310 -9.02 -14.66 32.43
C VAL A 310 -9.44 -13.21 32.69
N LEU A 311 -10.28 -12.62 31.82
CA LEU A 311 -10.79 -11.26 32.05
C LEU A 311 -11.71 -11.19 33.27
N ALA A 312 -12.62 -12.16 33.42
CA ALA A 312 -13.57 -12.19 34.53
C ALA A 312 -12.87 -12.36 35.90
N THR A 313 -11.89 -13.26 35.98
CA THR A 313 -11.11 -13.52 37.21
C THR A 313 -10.18 -12.37 37.59
N SER A 314 -9.76 -11.56 36.62
CA SER A 314 -8.79 -10.47 36.83
C SER A 314 -9.43 -9.09 37.02
N ASN A 315 -10.75 -9.02 37.25
CA ASN A 315 -11.51 -7.77 37.34
C ASN A 315 -11.29 -6.83 36.13
N CYS A 316 -11.10 -7.41 34.94
CA CYS A 316 -11.02 -6.64 33.71
C CYS A 316 -12.42 -6.32 33.17
N TYR A 317 -12.56 -5.16 32.55
CA TYR A 317 -13.80 -4.74 31.90
C TYR A 317 -13.58 -4.50 30.40
N ILE A 318 -14.40 -5.13 29.57
CA ILE A 318 -14.44 -4.85 28.13
C ILE A 318 -15.28 -3.59 27.92
N PHE A 319 -14.66 -2.51 27.48
CA PHE A 319 -15.35 -1.24 27.23
C PHE A 319 -15.68 -1.02 25.75
N LEU A 320 -15.09 -1.80 24.85
CA LEU A 320 -15.42 -1.75 23.43
C LEU A 320 -15.22 -3.12 22.77
N MET A 321 -16.19 -3.51 21.94
CA MET A 321 -16.12 -4.66 21.05
C MET A 321 -16.32 -4.19 19.61
N ASP A 322 -15.38 -4.51 18.73
CA ASP A 322 -15.34 -4.03 17.35
C ASP A 322 -15.26 -5.23 16.39
N LYS A 323 -16.43 -5.62 15.85
CA LYS A 323 -16.56 -6.74 14.93
C LYS A 323 -16.05 -6.32 13.54
N LYS A 324 -14.81 -6.70 13.21
CA LYS A 324 -14.17 -6.35 11.94
C LYS A 324 -14.61 -7.21 10.76
N SER A 325 -14.93 -8.48 11.00
CA SER A 325 -15.43 -9.40 9.98
C SER A 325 -16.25 -10.55 10.61
N VAL A 326 -16.69 -11.49 9.78
CA VAL A 326 -17.28 -12.76 10.26
C VAL A 326 -16.26 -13.58 11.05
N ASN A 327 -14.97 -13.43 10.74
CA ASN A 327 -13.93 -14.36 11.19
C ASN A 327 -13.09 -13.83 12.37
N TYR A 328 -13.21 -12.56 12.73
CA TYR A 328 -12.51 -12.02 13.90
C TYR A 328 -13.14 -10.75 14.48
N ILE A 329 -12.95 -10.58 15.80
CA ILE A 329 -13.45 -9.49 16.64
C ILE A 329 -12.28 -8.90 17.43
N ASP A 330 -12.22 -7.57 17.52
CA ASP A 330 -11.30 -6.87 18.43
C ASP A 330 -12.02 -6.51 19.73
N TYR A 331 -11.48 -6.93 20.87
CA TYR A 331 -11.90 -6.52 22.20
C TYR A 331 -10.91 -5.49 22.76
N TYR A 332 -11.45 -4.45 23.37
CA TYR A 332 -10.67 -3.47 24.12
C TYR A 332 -11.06 -3.57 25.59
N ALA A 333 -10.10 -3.96 26.41
CA ALA A 333 -10.29 -4.22 27.83
C ALA A 333 -9.47 -3.26 28.69
N SER A 334 -10.05 -2.83 29.80
CA SER A 334 -9.40 -2.07 30.87
C SER A 334 -9.24 -2.98 32.07
N CYS A 335 -8.01 -3.18 32.53
CA CYS A 335 -7.66 -4.10 33.60
C CYS A 335 -6.86 -3.38 34.70
N PRO A 336 -6.82 -3.90 35.93
CA PRO A 336 -5.89 -3.43 36.96
C PRO A 336 -4.43 -3.50 36.47
N MET A 337 -3.58 -2.59 36.93
CA MET A 337 -2.19 -2.52 36.48
C MET A 337 -1.39 -3.81 36.74
N GLU A 338 -1.76 -4.57 37.78
CA GLU A 338 -1.17 -5.87 38.13
C GLU A 338 -1.42 -6.96 37.08
N PHE A 339 -2.48 -6.83 36.29
CA PHE A 339 -2.80 -7.77 35.20
C PHE A 339 -1.68 -7.85 34.17
N GLN A 340 -0.92 -6.77 33.98
CA GLN A 340 0.25 -6.78 33.10
C GLN A 340 1.35 -7.74 33.60
N LYS A 341 1.55 -7.83 34.92
CA LYS A 341 2.50 -8.77 35.52
C LYS A 341 1.99 -10.20 35.36
N PHE A 342 0.69 -10.42 35.59
CA PHE A 342 0.03 -11.71 35.36
C PHE A 342 0.19 -12.21 33.91
N LEU A 343 -0.04 -11.36 32.92
CA LEU A 343 0.14 -11.72 31.51
C LEU A 343 1.58 -12.13 31.16
N LYS A 344 2.58 -11.45 31.72
CA LYS A 344 4.00 -11.83 31.53
C LYS A 344 4.32 -13.17 32.18
N ILE A 345 3.75 -13.46 33.34
CA ILE A 345 3.92 -14.77 34.00
C ILE A 345 3.31 -15.87 33.13
N LEU A 346 2.09 -15.66 32.61
CA LEU A 346 1.43 -16.61 31.70
C LEU A 346 2.19 -16.84 30.38
N GLU A 347 2.80 -15.78 29.83
CA GLU A 347 3.63 -15.89 28.62
C GLU A 347 4.87 -16.76 28.89
N ASN A 348 5.54 -16.54 30.02
CA ASN A 348 6.72 -17.30 30.43
C ASN A 348 6.39 -18.77 30.74
N THR A 349 5.24 -19.07 31.35
CA THR A 349 4.83 -20.46 31.59
C THR A 349 4.48 -21.20 30.31
N LYS A 350 3.88 -20.55 29.30
CA LYS A 350 3.68 -21.18 27.98
C LYS A 350 4.97 -21.42 27.22
N GLN A 351 5.98 -20.55 27.35
CA GLN A 351 7.29 -20.78 26.73
C GLN A 351 8.06 -21.92 27.41
N GLY A 352 7.88 -22.13 28.72
CA GLY A 352 8.45 -23.26 29.45
C GLY A 352 7.86 -24.64 29.08
N VAL A 353 6.64 -24.69 28.53
CA VAL A 353 5.94 -25.93 28.15
C VAL A 353 6.28 -26.40 26.73
N HIS A 354 6.97 -25.59 25.92
CA HIS A 354 7.42 -26.02 24.58
C HIS A 354 8.64 -26.96 24.60
N ASN A 355 9.26 -27.19 25.76
CA ASN A 355 10.48 -28.02 25.89
C ASN A 355 10.28 -29.39 26.56
N GLU A 356 9.11 -29.74 27.06
CA GLU A 356 8.85 -31.10 27.56
C GLU A 356 7.42 -31.54 27.20
N THR A 357 7.31 -32.63 26.44
CA THR A 357 6.06 -33.34 26.22
C THR A 357 5.49 -33.78 27.57
N PHE A 358 4.30 -33.31 27.93
CA PHE A 358 3.54 -33.92 29.02
C PHE A 358 2.10 -34.23 28.60
N THR A 359 1.80 -35.50 28.81
CA THR A 359 0.55 -36.24 28.66
C THR A 359 -0.59 -35.65 29.47
N GLU A 360 -1.81 -35.82 28.94
CA GLU A 360 -3.08 -35.65 29.64
C GLU A 360 -3.08 -36.41 30.97
N ASN A 361 -3.10 -35.66 32.08
CA ASN A 361 -3.75 -35.95 33.35
C ASN A 361 -3.12 -35.05 34.40
N ASN A 362 -3.83 -33.99 34.80
CA ASN A 362 -3.85 -33.40 36.15
C ASN A 362 -4.50 -32.01 36.10
N PHE A 363 -5.82 -31.98 36.07
CA PHE A 363 -6.60 -30.82 36.51
C PHE A 363 -7.66 -31.29 37.49
N ILE A 364 -7.21 -31.77 38.66
CA ILE A 364 -8.03 -31.80 39.87
C ILE A 364 -7.15 -31.35 41.03
N GLY A 365 -7.50 -30.20 41.62
CA GLY A 365 -7.10 -29.83 42.97
C GLY A 365 -5.90 -28.90 43.11
N SER A 366 -6.17 -27.61 43.32
CA SER A 366 -5.58 -26.86 44.43
C SER A 366 -6.17 -25.44 44.51
N THR A 367 -7.29 -25.37 45.22
CA THR A 367 -7.64 -24.23 46.07
C THR A 367 -6.49 -23.90 47.04
N PHE A 368 -6.03 -22.66 47.06
CA PHE A 368 -5.47 -21.97 48.23
C PHE A 368 -6.01 -20.53 48.16
N ARG A 369 -7.03 -20.20 48.96
CA ARG A 369 -6.92 -19.52 50.28
C ARG A 369 -6.28 -18.14 50.22
#